data_AF-A0A817SQD7-F1
#
_entry.id   AF-A0A817SQD7-F1
#
_cell.length_a   1.000
_cell.length_b   1.000
_cell.length_c   1.000
_cell.angle_alpha   90.00
_cell.angle_beta   90.00
_cell.angle_gamma   90.00
#
_symmetry.space_group_name_H-M   'P 1'
#
loop_
_entity.id
_entity.type
_entity.pdbx_description
1 polymer ?
#
loop_
_entity_poly.entity_id
_entity_poly.type
_entity_poly.pdbx_seq_one_letter_code
_entity_poly.pdbx_strand_id
1 'polypeptide(L)'
;MVGYKRKGFDYSLKITYFQGFRHDYLREHYLPTLNRFRNEGVRAAHGMQPVFTTLTYPNHISIATGMYPEEHGIVHNSFYDRLLKLTIGLDNRDDGQWSDPKVEPIWITATKQKVKSAVLFWPACHNEFYGVRPLIYSWLYTDNVSFREKIDNAIGYFRELPVQFVMLYHFEPDKQGHTYGPDSPEVHNTLLRLDFDIEYLLDKTKKELNDDLNIIILSDHVYFKGMTNVTGVIRPFFEKYLSPTSVETNLLSGALFNVMPKRGLTRKVYNNLSNLPNVTVYRRDELPERFHYSKLEHRLGEITVLPNSEGQIISRATTKKVYNKKGNHGWDNTLATMQAIFMARGPSFNKNVSIDSLNNVDIYHIACHILKLNPNPHATAGSIVYLTSIFRTIENMTASSTSTSISSTIATFTTTMNDASCLYSIYVLTEKKIFIISLYRVLHSTVLRNSDRSPLVENQDNDFEVNFVEIATIHELNLISMYNGTGVVFIRNSIF
;
A
#
# COMPACT_ATOMS: atom_id res chain seq x y z
N MET A 1 11.34 3.73 44.93
CA MET A 1 10.99 3.41 43.53
C MET A 1 11.93 4.19 42.63
N VAL A 2 12.97 3.54 42.09
CA VAL A 2 13.86 4.18 41.11
C VAL A 2 13.06 4.25 39.80
N GLY A 3 12.56 5.43 39.47
CA GLY A 3 11.88 5.68 38.22
C GLY A 3 12.87 5.53 37.07
N TYR A 4 12.73 4.46 36.29
CA TYR A 4 13.34 4.36 34.97
C TYR A 4 12.75 5.49 34.11
N LYS A 5 13.45 6.62 34.02
CA LYS A 5 13.24 7.56 32.92
C LYS A 5 13.57 6.81 31.63
N ARG A 6 12.55 6.59 30.80
CA ARG A 6 12.71 6.08 29.44
C ARG A 6 13.83 6.84 28.73
N LYS A 7 14.74 6.12 28.06
CA LYS A 7 15.19 6.59 26.75
C LYS A 7 13.95 6.51 25.86
N GLY A 8 13.29 7.64 25.60
CA GLY A 8 12.27 7.69 24.57
C GLY A 8 12.91 7.14 23.30
N PHE A 9 12.29 6.15 22.67
CA PHE A 9 12.66 5.89 21.28
C PHE A 9 12.15 7.10 20.52
N ASP A 10 13.06 7.86 19.89
CA ASP A 10 12.74 9.05 19.11
C ASP A 10 11.65 8.78 18.04
N TYR A 11 11.43 7.50 17.72
CA TYR A 11 10.50 7.05 16.70
C TYR A 11 9.74 5.78 17.13
N SER A 12 8.48 5.95 17.56
CA SER A 12 7.53 4.85 17.84
C SER A 12 6.29 4.97 16.96
N LEU A 13 5.73 3.83 16.51
CA LEU A 13 4.59 3.78 15.60
C LEU A 13 3.55 2.73 16.03
N LYS A 14 2.29 3.12 16.07
CA LYS A 14 1.13 2.23 16.15
C LYS A 14 0.25 2.38 14.93
N ILE A 15 -0.02 1.28 14.24
CA ILE A 15 -1.02 1.20 13.18
C ILE A 15 -2.24 0.51 13.76
N THR A 16 -3.35 1.24 13.85
CA THR A 16 -4.66 0.71 14.22
C THR A 16 -5.48 0.52 12.97
N TYR A 17 -6.05 -0.66 12.83
CA TYR A 17 -6.70 -1.08 11.61
C TYR A 17 -8.12 -1.57 11.87
N PHE A 18 -9.07 -1.02 11.13
CA PHE A 18 -10.46 -1.43 11.13
C PHE A 18 -10.79 -2.08 9.80
N GLN A 19 -11.20 -3.34 9.79
CA GLN A 19 -11.59 -4.01 8.55
C GLN A 19 -12.89 -3.39 8.02
N GLY A 20 -12.93 -3.04 6.73
CA GLY A 20 -14.16 -2.59 6.07
C GLY A 20 -14.71 -1.22 6.49
N PHE A 21 -13.87 -0.31 7.02
CA PHE A 21 -14.31 1.01 7.49
C PHE A 21 -14.36 2.02 6.33
N ARG A 22 -15.57 2.52 6.02
CA ARG A 22 -15.84 3.43 4.90
C ARG A 22 -15.44 4.87 5.13
N HIS A 23 -14.79 5.47 4.12
CA HIS A 23 -14.27 6.83 4.23
C HIS A 23 -15.36 7.87 4.51
N ASP A 24 -16.55 7.65 3.96
CA ASP A 24 -17.73 8.50 4.12
C ASP A 24 -18.48 8.28 5.45
N TYR A 25 -18.27 7.19 6.19
CA TYR A 25 -18.84 6.99 7.52
C TYR A 25 -18.47 8.11 8.49
N LEU A 26 -17.27 8.70 8.33
CA LEU A 26 -16.83 9.86 9.11
C LEU A 26 -17.66 11.12 8.84
N ARG A 27 -18.40 11.17 7.72
CA ARG A 27 -19.35 12.25 7.36
C ARG A 27 -20.80 11.87 7.65
N GLU A 28 -21.16 10.61 7.44
CA GLU A 28 -22.54 10.10 7.61
C GLU A 28 -22.92 9.88 9.08
N HIS A 29 -21.94 9.68 9.96
CA HIS A 29 -22.17 9.43 11.38
C HIS A 29 -21.47 10.47 12.27
N TYR A 30 -22.10 10.80 13.40
CA TYR A 30 -21.50 11.65 14.42
C TYR A 30 -20.42 10.87 15.19
N LEU A 31 -19.19 10.96 14.71
CA LEU A 31 -18.00 10.31 15.27
C LEU A 31 -17.02 11.38 15.76
N PRO A 32 -17.28 12.02 16.91
CA PRO A 32 -16.55 13.22 17.33
C PRO A 32 -15.07 12.96 17.57
N THR A 33 -14.70 11.78 18.08
CA THR A 33 -13.31 11.46 18.37
C THR A 33 -12.50 11.26 17.10
N LEU A 34 -13.01 10.44 16.18
CA LEU A 34 -12.37 10.17 14.90
C LEU A 34 -12.29 11.45 14.03
N ASN A 35 -13.33 12.29 14.07
CA ASN A 35 -13.32 13.59 13.40
C ASN A 35 -12.29 14.54 14.01
N ARG A 36 -12.16 14.58 15.34
CA ARG A 36 -11.11 15.36 15.99
C ARG A 36 -9.71 14.83 15.61
N PHE A 37 -9.50 13.52 15.67
CA PHE A 37 -8.23 12.87 15.31
C PHE A 37 -7.79 13.22 13.88
N ARG A 38 -8.68 13.08 12.89
CA ARG A 38 -8.35 13.38 11.48
C ARG A 38 -8.15 14.88 11.22
N ASN A 39 -8.82 15.74 11.98
CA ASN A 39 -8.77 17.18 11.78
C ASN A 39 -7.49 17.77 12.39
N GLU A 40 -7.03 17.24 13.52
CA GLU A 40 -5.78 17.65 14.18
C GLU A 40 -4.51 17.07 13.52
N GLY A 41 -4.65 15.98 12.77
CA GLY A 41 -3.55 15.27 12.13
C GLY A 41 -3.50 15.43 10.60
N VAL A 42 -3.07 14.36 9.95
CA VAL A 42 -3.09 14.18 8.49
C VAL A 42 -4.28 13.29 8.12
N ARG A 43 -4.95 13.60 7.02
CA ARG A 43 -6.05 12.78 6.47
C ARG A 43 -6.02 12.72 4.95
N ALA A 44 -6.55 11.63 4.39
CA ALA A 44 -6.89 11.55 2.99
C ALA A 44 -8.34 12.04 2.77
N ALA A 45 -8.52 13.13 2.01
CA ALA A 45 -9.81 13.78 1.81
C ALA A 45 -10.81 12.88 1.07
N HIS A 46 -10.32 12.17 0.05
CA HIS A 46 -11.11 11.27 -0.79
C HIS A 46 -10.89 9.79 -0.46
N GLY A 47 -10.20 9.52 0.65
CA GLY A 47 -9.88 8.17 1.11
C GLY A 47 -8.55 7.64 0.56
N MET A 48 -8.21 6.45 1.02
CA MET A 48 -7.08 5.67 0.57
C MET A 48 -7.56 4.62 -0.43
N GLN A 49 -6.91 4.56 -1.58
CA GLN A 49 -7.23 3.62 -2.63
C GLN A 49 -6.60 2.25 -2.31
N PRO A 50 -7.41 1.18 -2.21
CA PRO A 50 -6.91 -0.17 -2.05
C PRO A 50 -6.27 -0.73 -3.33
N VAL A 51 -5.58 -1.86 -3.21
CA VAL A 51 -5.19 -2.65 -4.38
C VAL A 51 -6.40 -3.40 -4.94
N PHE A 52 -6.37 -3.67 -6.25
CA PHE A 52 -7.28 -4.63 -6.85
C PHE A 52 -6.77 -6.06 -6.58
N THR A 53 -7.58 -6.99 -6.11
CA THR A 53 -9.01 -6.88 -5.79
C THR A 53 -9.21 -6.36 -4.36
N THR A 54 -10.30 -5.67 -4.06
CA THR A 54 -10.57 -5.04 -2.74
C THR A 54 -11.01 -6.05 -1.67
N LEU A 55 -10.22 -7.12 -1.51
CA LEU A 55 -10.41 -8.21 -0.56
C LEU A 55 -9.43 -8.08 0.62
N THR A 56 -9.82 -8.68 1.74
CA THR A 56 -9.10 -8.63 3.02
C THR A 56 -7.64 -9.05 2.89
N TYR A 57 -7.38 -10.28 2.45
CA TYR A 57 -6.05 -10.86 2.48
C TYR A 57 -5.07 -10.13 1.56
N PRO A 58 -5.41 -9.87 0.27
CA PRO A 58 -4.53 -9.09 -0.61
C PRO A 58 -4.19 -7.72 -0.02
N ASN A 59 -5.19 -6.94 0.43
CA ASN A 59 -4.96 -5.58 0.90
C ASN A 59 -4.16 -5.51 2.21
N HIS A 60 -4.38 -6.45 3.14
CA HIS A 60 -3.57 -6.50 4.37
C HIS A 60 -2.10 -6.79 4.09
N ILE A 61 -1.81 -7.63 3.08
CA ILE A 61 -0.43 -7.93 2.70
C ILE A 61 0.16 -6.74 1.92
N SER A 62 -0.56 -6.14 0.98
CA SER A 62 -0.11 -4.93 0.28
C SER A 62 0.22 -3.77 1.22
N ILE A 63 -0.59 -3.55 2.26
CA ILE A 63 -0.32 -2.54 3.30
C ILE A 63 0.96 -2.88 4.07
N ALA A 64 1.16 -4.16 4.37
CA ALA A 64 2.29 -4.62 5.15
C ALA A 64 3.59 -4.66 4.34
N THR A 65 3.55 -4.83 3.02
CA THR A 65 4.76 -5.05 2.18
C THR A 65 5.04 -3.92 1.21
N GLY A 66 4.05 -3.07 0.93
CA GLY A 66 4.11 -2.05 -0.12
C GLY A 66 4.12 -2.65 -1.53
N MET A 67 3.56 -3.84 -1.72
CA MET A 67 3.56 -4.56 -3.00
C MET A 67 2.14 -4.77 -3.52
N TYR A 68 1.97 -4.93 -4.84
CA TYR A 68 0.71 -5.36 -5.44
C TYR A 68 0.48 -6.88 -5.33
N PRO A 69 -0.78 -7.37 -5.45
CA PRO A 69 -1.09 -8.78 -5.37
C PRO A 69 -0.36 -9.68 -6.35
N GLU A 70 -0.09 -9.20 -7.56
CA GLU A 70 0.72 -9.96 -8.54
C GLU A 70 2.19 -10.10 -8.14
N GLU A 71 2.69 -9.27 -7.22
CA GLU A 71 4.08 -9.27 -6.76
C GLU A 71 4.24 -10.02 -5.43
N HIS A 72 3.37 -9.78 -4.44
CA HIS A 72 3.44 -10.49 -3.15
C HIS A 72 2.73 -11.85 -3.15
N GLY A 73 1.98 -12.14 -4.21
CA GLY A 73 1.40 -13.46 -4.47
C GLY A 73 0.12 -13.81 -3.71
N ILE A 74 -0.47 -12.90 -2.94
CA ILE A 74 -1.77 -13.11 -2.30
C ILE A 74 -2.83 -12.42 -3.15
N VAL A 75 -3.45 -13.17 -4.05
CA VAL A 75 -4.35 -12.63 -5.09
C VAL A 75 -5.82 -12.66 -4.71
N HIS A 76 -6.20 -13.39 -3.66
CA HIS A 76 -7.57 -13.53 -3.19
C HIS A 76 -7.57 -13.96 -1.71
N ASN A 77 -8.72 -13.91 -1.03
CA ASN A 77 -8.86 -14.46 0.33
C ASN A 77 -8.69 -15.99 0.37
N SER A 78 -8.88 -16.64 -0.77
CA SER A 78 -8.59 -18.06 -1.01
C SER A 78 -8.31 -18.29 -2.49
N PHE A 79 -7.24 -18.99 -2.82
CA PHE A 79 -6.84 -19.25 -4.21
C PHE A 79 -6.04 -20.54 -4.30
N TYR A 80 -6.04 -21.15 -5.48
CA TYR A 80 -5.24 -22.34 -5.76
C TYR A 80 -3.90 -21.95 -6.37
N ASP A 81 -2.85 -22.60 -5.92
CA ASP A 81 -1.51 -22.48 -6.48
C ASP A 81 -1.19 -23.73 -7.31
N ARG A 82 -0.98 -23.56 -8.62
CA ARG A 82 -0.67 -24.65 -9.56
C ARG A 82 0.70 -25.29 -9.35
N LEU A 83 1.67 -24.53 -8.83
CA LEU A 83 3.02 -25.03 -8.58
C LEU A 83 3.03 -25.88 -7.31
N LEU A 84 2.39 -25.39 -6.26
CA LEU A 84 2.29 -26.08 -4.97
C LEU A 84 1.20 -27.15 -4.95
N LYS A 85 0.23 -27.07 -5.87
CA LYS A 85 -0.97 -27.91 -5.95
C LYS A 85 -1.82 -27.85 -4.68
N LEU A 86 -1.90 -26.68 -4.06
CA LEU A 86 -2.60 -26.45 -2.79
C LEU A 86 -3.50 -25.22 -2.89
N THR A 87 -4.57 -25.23 -2.10
CA THR A 87 -5.41 -24.04 -1.89
C THR A 87 -4.89 -23.28 -0.68
N ILE A 88 -4.48 -22.04 -0.89
CA ILE A 88 -4.04 -21.10 0.14
C ILE A 88 -5.23 -20.24 0.53
N GLY A 89 -5.39 -19.98 1.82
CA GLY A 89 -6.50 -19.23 2.39
C GLY A 89 -6.07 -18.34 3.54
N LEU A 90 -6.85 -17.30 3.81
CA LEU A 90 -6.66 -16.37 4.94
C LEU A 90 -6.67 -17.09 6.30
N ASP A 91 -7.39 -18.19 6.41
CA ASP A 91 -7.59 -19.00 7.61
C ASP A 91 -6.64 -20.19 7.75
N ASN A 92 -5.81 -20.45 6.72
CA ASN A 92 -4.81 -21.50 6.80
C ASN A 92 -3.72 -21.11 7.81
N ARG A 93 -3.41 -22.03 8.73
CA ARG A 93 -2.23 -21.95 9.60
C ARG A 93 -1.02 -22.58 8.93
N ASP A 94 -0.74 -22.17 7.70
CA ASP A 94 0.50 -22.56 7.06
C ASP A 94 1.65 -21.70 7.60
N ASP A 95 2.82 -22.29 7.71
CA ASP A 95 4.07 -21.66 8.17
C ASP A 95 4.64 -20.62 7.19
N GLY A 96 3.87 -20.23 6.16
CA GLY A 96 4.32 -19.31 5.11
C GLY A 96 5.07 -19.99 3.97
N GLN A 97 5.02 -21.33 3.84
CA GLN A 97 5.63 -22.09 2.73
C GLN A 97 5.28 -21.57 1.31
N TRP A 98 4.18 -20.82 1.17
CA TRP A 98 3.76 -20.22 -0.10
C TRP A 98 4.34 -18.82 -0.37
N SER A 99 5.02 -18.21 0.59
CA SER A 99 5.54 -16.84 0.46
C SER A 99 6.82 -16.79 -0.39
N ASP A 100 6.91 -15.80 -1.27
CA ASP A 100 8.08 -15.57 -2.13
C ASP A 100 9.20 -14.86 -1.36
N PRO A 101 10.46 -15.34 -1.44
CA PRO A 101 11.73 -14.63 -1.28
C PRO A 101 11.70 -13.20 -0.77
N LYS A 102 11.13 -12.43 -1.67
CA LYS A 102 11.22 -10.99 -1.80
C LYS A 102 10.10 -10.28 -1.04
N VAL A 103 9.12 -11.03 -0.55
CA VAL A 103 7.96 -10.51 0.16
C VAL A 103 8.32 -10.31 1.62
N GLU A 104 8.52 -9.06 1.98
CA GLU A 104 8.95 -8.68 3.31
C GLU A 104 7.95 -7.73 3.96
N PRO A 105 7.06 -8.24 4.83
CA PRO A 105 6.21 -7.38 5.62
C PRO A 105 7.02 -6.45 6.53
N ILE A 106 6.49 -5.28 6.84
CA ILE A 106 7.14 -4.22 7.64
C ILE A 106 7.66 -4.71 8.99
N TRP A 107 7.00 -5.68 9.62
CA TRP A 107 7.50 -6.26 10.88
C TRP A 107 8.75 -7.13 10.69
N ILE A 108 8.94 -7.73 9.52
CA ILE A 108 10.17 -8.44 9.15
C ILE A 108 11.26 -7.43 8.80
N THR A 109 10.93 -6.37 8.03
CA THR A 109 11.85 -5.25 7.75
C THR A 109 12.38 -4.61 9.03
N ALA A 110 11.48 -4.35 9.99
CA ALA A 110 11.82 -3.86 11.31
C ALA A 110 12.76 -4.84 12.03
N THR A 111 12.43 -6.13 12.05
CA THR A 111 13.20 -7.14 12.78
C THR A 111 14.62 -7.31 12.21
N LYS A 112 14.77 -7.34 10.88
CA LYS A 112 16.08 -7.38 10.19
C LYS A 112 16.94 -6.16 10.52
N GLN A 113 16.31 -5.02 10.77
CA GLN A 113 16.98 -3.76 11.15
C GLN A 113 16.91 -3.47 12.67
N LYS A 114 16.73 -4.53 13.48
CA LYS A 114 16.78 -4.52 14.95
C LYS A 114 15.71 -3.70 15.66
N VAL A 115 14.67 -3.25 14.95
CA VAL A 115 13.47 -2.63 15.52
C VAL A 115 12.53 -3.74 16.00
N LYS A 116 12.13 -3.70 17.27
CA LYS A 116 11.25 -4.72 17.85
C LYS A 116 9.77 -4.36 17.62
N SER A 117 9.03 -5.31 17.07
CA SER A 117 7.62 -5.14 16.71
C SER A 117 6.68 -6.11 17.43
N ALA A 118 5.43 -5.67 17.64
CA ALA A 118 4.31 -6.51 18.02
C ALA A 118 3.21 -6.45 16.95
N VAL A 119 2.76 -7.59 16.44
CA VAL A 119 1.77 -7.66 15.35
C VAL A 119 0.56 -8.45 15.82
N LEU A 120 -0.51 -7.75 16.13
CA LEU A 120 -1.67 -8.30 16.81
C LEU A 120 -2.81 -8.52 15.80
N PHE A 121 -3.12 -9.79 15.57
CA PHE A 121 -4.26 -10.26 14.77
C PHE A 121 -4.17 -9.87 13.29
N TRP A 122 -3.00 -9.49 12.77
CA TRP A 122 -2.85 -9.15 11.35
C TRP A 122 -2.76 -10.43 10.49
N PRO A 123 -3.39 -10.50 9.30
CA PRO A 123 -3.23 -11.62 8.38
C PRO A 123 -1.76 -11.99 8.13
N ALA A 124 -1.46 -13.29 8.12
CA ALA A 124 -0.12 -13.86 7.99
C ALA A 124 0.92 -13.47 9.07
N CYS A 125 0.59 -12.72 10.13
CA CYS A 125 1.60 -12.33 11.13
C CYS A 125 2.18 -13.49 11.95
N HIS A 126 1.52 -14.65 11.91
CA HIS A 126 1.96 -15.88 12.55
C HIS A 126 2.94 -16.69 11.70
N ASN A 127 3.00 -16.39 10.40
CA ASN A 127 3.83 -17.09 9.45
C ASN A 127 5.30 -16.72 9.67
N GLU A 128 6.19 -17.64 9.35
CA GLU A 128 7.61 -17.42 9.40
C GLU A 128 8.10 -16.97 8.04
N PHE A 129 8.49 -15.70 7.94
CA PHE A 129 9.05 -15.16 6.71
C PHE A 129 10.57 -15.34 6.76
N TYR A 130 11.08 -16.41 6.15
CA TYR A 130 12.50 -16.75 6.06
C TYR A 130 13.21 -16.88 7.41
N GLY A 131 12.59 -17.60 8.35
CA GLY A 131 13.16 -17.81 9.68
C GLY A 131 12.94 -16.63 10.64
N VAL A 132 12.18 -15.61 10.21
CA VAL A 132 12.00 -14.37 10.97
C VAL A 132 10.53 -14.18 11.33
N ARG A 133 10.30 -13.78 12.58
CA ARG A 133 9.01 -13.41 13.14
C ARG A 133 9.13 -12.09 13.92
N PRO A 134 8.04 -11.33 14.10
CA PRO A 134 8.04 -10.20 15.03
C PRO A 134 8.32 -10.66 16.47
N LEU A 135 8.71 -9.73 17.35
CA LEU A 135 8.96 -10.04 18.76
C LEU A 135 7.71 -10.60 19.44
N ILE A 136 6.54 -10.04 19.11
CA ILE A 136 5.23 -10.50 19.57
C ILE A 136 4.30 -10.64 18.37
N TYR A 137 3.50 -11.69 18.36
CA TYR A 137 2.36 -11.79 17.45
C TYR A 137 1.15 -12.44 18.11
N SER A 138 -0.03 -12.14 17.59
CA SER A 138 -1.28 -12.81 17.95
C SER A 138 -2.00 -13.27 16.69
N TRP A 139 -2.45 -14.52 16.68
CA TRP A 139 -3.11 -15.09 15.50
C TRP A 139 -4.46 -14.41 15.22
N LEU A 140 -4.83 -14.31 13.94
CA LEU A 140 -5.99 -13.56 13.45
C LEU A 140 -7.31 -13.97 14.13
N TYR A 141 -7.55 -15.27 14.34
CA TYR A 141 -8.77 -15.79 14.98
C TYR A 141 -8.53 -16.31 16.40
N THR A 142 -7.62 -15.69 17.15
CA THR A 142 -7.67 -15.83 18.61
C THR A 142 -8.95 -15.15 19.08
N ASP A 143 -10.04 -15.92 19.16
CA ASP A 143 -11.35 -15.47 19.62
C ASP A 143 -11.28 -15.04 21.10
N ASN A 144 -12.21 -14.16 21.49
CA ASN A 144 -12.42 -13.63 22.85
C ASN A 144 -11.49 -12.50 23.34
N VAL A 145 -10.89 -11.70 22.44
CA VAL A 145 -10.19 -10.47 22.85
C VAL A 145 -10.95 -9.24 22.35
N SER A 146 -11.52 -8.46 23.26
CA SER A 146 -12.19 -7.20 22.93
C SER A 146 -11.21 -6.17 22.38
N PHE A 147 -11.70 -5.17 21.63
CA PHE A 147 -10.82 -4.13 21.09
C PHE A 147 -10.09 -3.36 22.19
N ARG A 148 -10.74 -3.11 23.34
CA ARG A 148 -10.12 -2.50 24.52
C ARG A 148 -8.96 -3.33 25.07
N GLU A 149 -9.13 -4.63 25.21
CA GLU A 149 -8.02 -5.50 25.64
C GLU A 149 -6.87 -5.49 24.64
N LYS A 150 -7.16 -5.43 23.33
CA LYS A 150 -6.10 -5.29 22.32
C LYS A 150 -5.38 -3.93 22.41
N ILE A 151 -6.10 -2.85 22.73
CA ILE A 151 -5.53 -1.53 23.00
C ILE A 151 -4.63 -1.60 24.24
N ASP A 152 -5.10 -2.22 25.32
CA ASP A 152 -4.35 -2.38 26.56
C ASP A 152 -3.05 -3.14 26.35
N ASN A 153 -3.10 -4.25 25.62
CA ASN A 153 -1.91 -5.02 25.25
C ASN A 153 -0.94 -4.19 24.42
N ALA A 154 -1.43 -3.49 23.39
CA ALA A 154 -0.58 -2.64 22.55
C ALA A 154 0.14 -1.54 23.34
N ILE A 155 -0.57 -0.83 24.22
CA ILE A 155 0.01 0.22 25.07
C ILE A 155 0.96 -0.38 26.11
N GLY A 156 0.58 -1.51 26.71
CA GLY A 156 1.41 -2.28 27.64
C GLY A 156 2.73 -2.71 27.01
N TYR A 157 2.73 -3.18 25.76
CA TYR A 157 3.96 -3.55 25.05
C TYR A 157 4.90 -2.37 24.82
N PHE A 158 4.39 -1.19 24.47
CA PHE A 158 5.24 0.00 24.45
C PHE A 158 5.81 0.33 25.83
N ARG A 159 4.99 0.21 26.88
CA ARG A 159 5.33 0.60 28.26
C ARG A 159 6.38 -0.32 28.88
N GLU A 160 6.23 -1.63 28.70
CA GLU A 160 6.91 -2.66 29.50
C GLU A 160 7.97 -3.41 28.71
N LEU A 161 7.92 -3.37 27.39
CA LEU A 161 8.82 -4.10 26.51
C LEU A 161 9.57 -3.14 25.59
N PRO A 162 10.68 -3.57 24.96
CA PRO A 162 11.44 -2.71 24.03
C PRO A 162 10.75 -2.58 22.65
N VAL A 163 9.41 -2.64 22.59
CA VAL A 163 8.64 -2.55 21.35
C VAL A 163 8.58 -1.11 20.88
N GLN A 164 8.86 -0.90 19.59
CA GLN A 164 8.84 0.41 18.92
C GLN A 164 7.76 0.48 17.83
N PHE A 165 7.25 -0.68 17.41
CA PHE A 165 6.26 -0.77 16.34
C PHE A 165 5.14 -1.73 16.71
N VAL A 166 3.89 -1.29 16.64
CA VAL A 166 2.72 -2.13 16.83
C VAL A 166 1.78 -2.04 15.63
N MET A 167 1.39 -3.19 15.09
CA MET A 167 0.24 -3.29 14.18
C MET A 167 -0.91 -3.98 14.91
N LEU A 168 -2.08 -3.35 14.90
CA LEU A 168 -3.26 -3.79 15.62
C LEU A 168 -4.46 -3.89 14.69
N TYR A 169 -4.94 -5.11 14.49
CA TYR A 169 -6.12 -5.39 13.68
C TYR A 169 -7.41 -5.59 14.51
N HIS A 170 -8.49 -5.01 14.02
CA HIS A 170 -9.84 -5.22 14.50
C HIS A 170 -10.81 -5.50 13.32
N PHE A 171 -11.63 -6.55 13.47
CA PHE A 171 -12.51 -7.08 12.42
C PHE A 171 -13.81 -6.30 12.22
N GLU A 172 -14.08 -5.28 13.04
CA GLU A 172 -15.24 -4.40 12.84
C GLU A 172 -14.82 -3.11 12.11
N PRO A 173 -15.72 -2.47 11.34
CA PRO A 173 -17.16 -2.79 11.18
C PRO A 173 -17.49 -3.90 10.16
N ASP A 174 -16.48 -4.57 9.58
CA ASP A 174 -16.68 -5.57 8.52
C ASP A 174 -17.72 -6.65 8.85
N LYS A 175 -17.59 -7.25 10.03
CA LYS A 175 -18.52 -8.31 10.45
C LYS A 175 -19.97 -7.83 10.48
N GLN A 176 -20.25 -6.63 11.01
CA GLN A 176 -21.60 -6.07 10.97
C GLN A 176 -22.03 -5.71 9.55
N GLY A 177 -21.15 -5.10 8.74
CA GLY A 177 -21.44 -4.72 7.35
C GLY A 177 -21.84 -5.92 6.50
N HIS A 178 -21.14 -7.04 6.63
CA HIS A 178 -21.53 -8.30 5.98
C HIS A 178 -22.88 -8.84 6.45
N THR A 179 -23.19 -8.74 7.74
CA THR A 179 -24.37 -9.38 8.35
C THR A 179 -25.64 -8.56 8.13
N TYR A 180 -25.56 -7.26 8.31
CA TYR A 180 -26.71 -6.36 8.37
C TYR A 180 -26.77 -5.36 7.18
N GLY A 181 -25.65 -5.18 6.48
CA GLY A 181 -25.49 -4.18 5.42
C GLY A 181 -24.80 -2.92 5.95
N PRO A 182 -24.10 -2.16 5.09
CA PRO A 182 -23.26 -1.04 5.52
C PRO A 182 -24.02 0.12 6.16
N ASP A 183 -25.25 0.38 5.73
CA ASP A 183 -26.03 1.52 6.21
C ASP A 183 -26.99 1.12 7.35
N SER A 184 -26.75 -0.02 8.00
CA SER A 184 -27.64 -0.56 9.03
C SER A 184 -27.44 0.11 10.39
N PRO A 185 -28.44 0.08 11.28
CA PRO A 185 -28.28 0.53 12.67
C PRO A 185 -27.18 -0.22 13.44
N GLU A 186 -26.94 -1.49 13.12
CA GLU A 186 -25.87 -2.30 13.73
C GLU A 186 -24.48 -1.80 13.35
N VAL A 187 -24.28 -1.42 12.08
CA VAL A 187 -23.03 -0.76 11.65
C VAL A 187 -22.90 0.59 12.34
N HIS A 188 -23.96 1.41 12.36
CA HIS A 188 -23.94 2.69 13.06
C HIS A 188 -23.53 2.55 14.54
N ASN A 189 -24.17 1.64 15.29
CA ASN A 189 -23.84 1.38 16.69
C ASN A 189 -22.41 0.88 16.87
N THR A 190 -21.90 0.10 15.92
CA THR A 190 -20.51 -0.37 15.93
C THR A 190 -19.54 0.77 15.72
N LEU A 191 -19.81 1.68 14.78
CA LEU A 191 -18.99 2.88 14.55
C LEU A 191 -18.95 3.78 15.79
N LEU A 192 -20.07 3.96 16.49
CA LEU A 192 -20.09 4.70 17.77
C LEU A 192 -19.19 4.05 18.82
N ARG A 193 -19.24 2.71 18.95
CA ARG A 193 -18.36 1.97 19.88
C ARG A 193 -16.89 2.13 19.51
N LEU A 194 -16.55 2.06 18.22
CA LEU A 194 -15.18 2.27 17.75
C LEU A 194 -14.70 3.70 18.04
N ASP A 195 -15.55 4.72 17.90
CA ASP A 195 -15.22 6.10 18.27
C ASP A 195 -14.88 6.22 19.76
N PHE A 196 -15.69 5.60 20.64
CA PHE A 196 -15.41 5.54 22.08
C PHE A 196 -14.14 4.77 22.44
N ASP A 197 -13.85 3.67 21.76
CA ASP A 197 -12.64 2.89 22.00
C ASP A 197 -11.38 3.59 21.46
N ILE A 198 -11.51 4.37 20.39
CA ILE A 198 -10.43 5.26 19.94
C ILE A 198 -10.21 6.39 20.95
N GLU A 199 -11.25 6.94 21.57
CA GLU A 199 -11.05 7.93 22.65
C GLU A 199 -10.27 7.33 23.80
N TYR A 200 -10.63 6.10 24.20
CA TYR A 200 -9.90 5.34 25.20
C TYR A 200 -8.42 5.13 24.82
N LEU A 201 -8.14 4.79 23.55
CA LEU A 201 -6.77 4.66 23.04
C LEU A 201 -5.98 5.99 23.17
N LEU A 202 -6.57 7.11 22.75
CA LEU A 202 -5.91 8.42 22.79
C LEU A 202 -5.63 8.84 24.24
N ASP A 203 -6.61 8.65 25.12
CA ASP A 203 -6.48 8.91 26.55
C ASP A 203 -5.36 8.10 27.20
N LYS A 204 -5.29 6.79 26.90
CA LYS A 204 -4.22 5.92 27.40
C LYS A 204 -2.86 6.34 26.85
N THR A 205 -2.77 6.62 25.55
CA THR A 205 -1.52 7.06 24.93
C THR A 205 -1.02 8.35 25.59
N LYS A 206 -1.91 9.30 25.86
CA LYS A 206 -1.57 10.54 26.55
C LYS A 206 -1.09 10.29 27.99
N LYS A 207 -1.83 9.48 28.76
CA LYS A 207 -1.55 9.22 30.19
C LYS A 207 -0.29 8.37 30.41
N GLU A 208 -0.06 7.39 29.55
CA GLU A 208 0.96 6.36 29.77
C GLU A 208 2.19 6.50 28.88
N LEU A 209 2.05 7.18 27.73
CA LEU A 209 3.12 7.35 26.74
C LEU A 209 3.41 8.83 26.42
N ASN A 210 2.85 9.78 27.20
CA ASN A 210 3.03 11.23 27.03
C ASN A 210 2.66 11.78 25.63
N ASP A 211 1.80 11.07 24.88
CA ASP A 211 1.45 11.42 23.48
C ASP A 211 2.64 11.36 22.48
N ASP A 212 3.73 10.66 22.84
CA ASP A 212 4.94 10.51 22.01
C ASP A 212 4.79 9.45 20.89
N LEU A 213 3.57 9.02 20.59
CA LEU A 213 3.30 7.92 19.68
C LEU A 213 2.79 8.43 18.32
N ASN A 214 3.40 7.96 17.23
CA ASN A 214 2.77 8.10 15.91
C ASN A 214 1.66 7.06 15.78
N ILE A 215 0.43 7.51 15.54
CA ILE A 215 -0.73 6.65 15.35
C ILE A 215 -1.24 6.82 13.92
N ILE A 216 -1.40 5.71 13.20
CA ILE A 216 -2.10 5.66 11.92
C ILE A 216 -3.39 4.86 12.13
N ILE A 217 -4.52 5.36 11.66
CA ILE A 217 -5.80 4.66 11.62
C ILE A 217 -6.22 4.50 10.15
N LEU A 218 -6.42 3.27 9.71
CA LEU A 218 -6.76 2.95 8.31
C LEU A 218 -7.65 1.70 8.17
N SER A 219 -8.05 1.39 6.92
CA SER A 219 -8.81 0.18 6.54
C SER A 219 -8.28 -0.46 5.25
N ASP A 220 -8.58 -1.74 4.97
CA ASP A 220 -8.23 -2.44 3.72
C ASP A 220 -9.09 -1.99 2.55
N HIS A 221 -10.39 -2.00 2.79
CA HIS A 221 -11.43 -1.97 1.77
C HIS A 221 -12.74 -1.58 2.44
N VAL A 222 -13.84 -1.70 1.71
CA VAL A 222 -15.10 -1.07 2.06
C VAL A 222 -16.29 -1.71 1.36
N TYR A 223 -17.47 -1.28 1.80
CA TYR A 223 -18.76 -1.86 1.44
C TYR A 223 -19.51 -1.10 0.34
N PHE A 224 -20.16 -1.86 -0.53
CA PHE A 224 -21.16 -1.33 -1.44
C PHE A 224 -22.48 -0.96 -0.74
N LYS A 225 -22.94 0.26 -1.01
CA LYS A 225 -24.25 0.85 -0.68
C LYS A 225 -25.34 0.24 -1.56
N GLY A 226 -25.98 -0.85 -1.14
CA GLY A 226 -27.24 -1.28 -1.78
C GLY A 226 -27.47 -2.76 -2.07
N MET A 227 -27.13 -3.68 -1.17
CA MET A 227 -27.62 -5.07 -1.31
C MET A 227 -29.09 -5.26 -0.90
N THR A 228 -29.89 -4.19 -0.74
CA THR A 228 -31.35 -4.34 -0.59
C THR A 228 -31.99 -4.91 -1.86
N ASN A 229 -31.30 -4.83 -3.00
CA ASN A 229 -31.66 -5.55 -4.22
C ASN A 229 -30.41 -6.20 -4.81
N VAL A 230 -30.13 -7.45 -4.44
CA VAL A 230 -29.30 -8.34 -5.27
C VAL A 230 -30.08 -8.59 -6.57
N THR A 231 -30.07 -7.65 -7.50
CA THR A 231 -30.56 -7.84 -8.87
C THR A 231 -29.57 -8.65 -9.72
N GLY A 232 -28.54 -9.24 -9.12
CA GLY A 232 -27.55 -10.10 -9.77
C GLY A 232 -27.50 -11.51 -9.21
N VAL A 233 -28.63 -12.17 -9.01
CA VAL A 233 -28.65 -13.60 -8.67
C VAL A 233 -28.25 -14.42 -9.91
N ILE A 234 -26.94 -14.60 -10.17
CA ILE A 234 -26.41 -15.53 -11.19
C ILE A 234 -26.51 -16.99 -10.69
N ARG A 235 -27.53 -17.33 -9.89
CA ARG A 235 -27.58 -18.61 -9.17
C ARG A 235 -27.96 -19.82 -10.05
N PRO A 236 -28.82 -19.72 -11.08
CA PRO A 236 -29.06 -20.85 -11.99
C PRO A 236 -28.22 -20.80 -13.28
N PHE A 237 -27.52 -19.69 -13.55
CA PHE A 237 -26.86 -19.48 -14.83
C PHE A 237 -25.39 -19.89 -14.85
N PHE A 238 -24.64 -19.76 -13.76
CA PHE A 238 -23.19 -19.98 -13.81
C PHE A 238 -22.81 -21.40 -14.28
N GLU A 239 -23.51 -22.43 -13.82
CA GLU A 239 -23.28 -23.83 -14.26
C GLU A 239 -23.72 -24.10 -15.71
N LYS A 240 -24.66 -23.30 -16.25
CA LYS A 240 -25.02 -23.37 -17.68
C LYS A 240 -23.83 -22.96 -18.55
N TYR A 241 -23.01 -22.05 -18.06
CA TYR A 241 -21.87 -21.49 -18.82
C TYR A 241 -20.54 -22.15 -18.44
N LEU A 242 -20.40 -22.67 -17.22
CA LEU A 242 -19.17 -23.29 -16.75
C LEU A 242 -19.38 -24.67 -16.14
N SER A 243 -18.87 -25.68 -16.83
CA SER A 243 -18.85 -27.05 -16.32
C SER A 243 -17.70 -27.23 -15.31
N PRO A 244 -17.94 -27.82 -14.12
CA PRO A 244 -16.88 -28.12 -13.16
C PRO A 244 -15.76 -29.01 -13.71
N THR A 245 -16.06 -29.85 -14.71
CA THR A 245 -15.04 -30.71 -15.34
C THR A 245 -14.10 -29.96 -16.26
N SER A 246 -14.42 -28.70 -16.62
CA SER A 246 -13.64 -27.86 -17.52
C SER A 246 -12.63 -26.96 -16.82
N VAL A 247 -12.60 -26.95 -15.48
CA VAL A 247 -11.72 -26.12 -14.65
C VAL A 247 -10.86 -26.96 -13.71
N GLU A 248 -9.75 -26.39 -13.25
CA GLU A 248 -8.80 -27.05 -12.35
C GLU A 248 -9.15 -26.91 -10.87
N THR A 249 -10.00 -25.94 -10.53
CA THR A 249 -10.28 -25.56 -9.15
C THR A 249 -11.77 -25.53 -8.87
N ASN A 250 -12.13 -25.63 -7.59
CA ASN A 250 -13.51 -25.39 -7.17
C ASN A 250 -13.86 -23.91 -7.35
N LEU A 251 -15.02 -23.67 -7.94
CA LEU A 251 -15.49 -22.35 -8.32
C LEU A 251 -15.88 -21.54 -7.06
N LEU A 252 -14.94 -20.72 -6.57
CA LEU A 252 -15.18 -19.72 -5.52
C LEU A 252 -16.23 -18.67 -5.97
N SER A 253 -16.81 -17.97 -5.02
CA SER A 253 -17.86 -16.97 -5.25
C SER A 253 -17.51 -15.66 -4.59
N GLY A 254 -17.91 -14.54 -5.19
CA GLY A 254 -17.59 -13.22 -4.66
C GLY A 254 -17.77 -12.10 -5.67
N ALA A 255 -17.07 -10.99 -5.42
CA ALA A 255 -17.07 -9.79 -6.25
C ALA A 255 -16.33 -9.95 -7.58
N LEU A 256 -15.57 -11.03 -7.74
CA LEU A 256 -14.98 -11.46 -9.01
C LEU A 256 -14.83 -12.97 -9.03
N PHE A 257 -14.51 -13.50 -10.20
CA PHE A 257 -14.24 -14.91 -10.36
C PHE A 257 -13.03 -15.17 -11.27
N ASN A 258 -11.94 -15.67 -10.69
CA ASN A 258 -10.77 -16.14 -11.44
C ASN A 258 -10.96 -17.60 -11.84
N VAL A 259 -10.89 -17.87 -13.13
CA VAL A 259 -11.14 -19.19 -13.71
C VAL A 259 -9.85 -19.74 -14.27
N MET A 260 -9.49 -20.94 -13.82
CA MET A 260 -8.38 -21.73 -14.33
C MET A 260 -8.94 -22.88 -15.17
N PRO A 261 -9.09 -22.73 -16.50
CA PRO A 261 -9.56 -23.80 -17.37
C PRO A 261 -8.54 -24.94 -17.42
N LYS A 262 -9.01 -26.18 -17.54
CA LYS A 262 -8.10 -27.28 -17.85
C LYS A 262 -7.46 -27.07 -19.23
N ARG A 263 -6.26 -27.63 -19.40
CA ARG A 263 -5.50 -27.58 -20.66
C ARG A 263 -6.39 -27.83 -21.89
N GLY A 264 -6.31 -26.91 -22.85
CA GLY A 264 -7.05 -26.96 -24.12
C GLY A 264 -8.49 -26.44 -24.07
N LEU A 265 -9.03 -26.10 -22.88
CA LEU A 265 -10.41 -25.65 -22.74
C LEU A 265 -10.58 -24.14 -22.61
N THR A 266 -9.50 -23.35 -22.57
CA THR A 266 -9.54 -21.89 -22.35
C THR A 266 -10.49 -21.18 -23.31
N ARG A 267 -10.39 -21.41 -24.62
CA ARG A 267 -11.28 -20.78 -25.62
C ARG A 267 -12.75 -21.15 -25.39
N LYS A 268 -13.04 -22.42 -25.10
CA LYS A 268 -14.40 -22.90 -24.85
C LYS A 268 -14.98 -22.24 -23.60
N VAL A 269 -14.21 -22.22 -22.51
CA VAL A 269 -14.61 -21.61 -21.24
C VAL A 269 -14.82 -20.10 -21.40
N TYR A 270 -13.90 -19.40 -22.06
CA TYR A 270 -14.03 -17.97 -22.33
C TYR A 270 -15.29 -17.64 -23.13
N ASN A 271 -15.53 -18.35 -24.24
CA ASN A 271 -16.72 -18.12 -25.07
C ASN A 271 -18.02 -18.37 -24.29
N ASN A 272 -18.06 -19.42 -23.48
CA ASN A 272 -19.25 -19.69 -22.68
C ASN A 272 -19.47 -18.59 -21.63
N LEU A 273 -18.43 -18.20 -20.89
CA LEU A 273 -18.52 -17.17 -19.86
C LEU A 273 -18.85 -15.81 -20.46
N SER A 274 -18.39 -15.50 -21.67
CA SER A 274 -18.70 -14.24 -22.37
C SER A 274 -20.19 -14.08 -22.68
N ASN A 275 -20.96 -15.16 -22.65
CA ASN A 275 -22.42 -15.12 -22.79
C ASN A 275 -23.16 -14.89 -21.45
N LEU A 276 -22.44 -14.75 -20.34
CA LEU A 276 -23.03 -14.39 -19.06
C LEU A 276 -23.55 -12.94 -19.12
N PRO A 277 -24.81 -12.67 -18.72
CA PRO A 277 -25.31 -11.32 -18.63
C PRO A 277 -24.68 -10.56 -17.46
N ASN A 278 -24.56 -9.24 -17.58
CA ASN A 278 -24.14 -8.31 -16.52
C ASN A 278 -22.74 -8.56 -15.93
N VAL A 279 -21.84 -9.17 -16.71
CA VAL A 279 -20.42 -9.31 -16.37
C VAL A 279 -19.56 -8.85 -17.54
N THR A 280 -18.32 -8.50 -17.24
CA THR A 280 -17.23 -8.37 -18.20
C THR A 280 -16.29 -9.55 -17.99
N VAL A 281 -15.92 -10.21 -19.09
CA VAL A 281 -15.01 -11.35 -19.08
C VAL A 281 -13.72 -10.92 -19.72
N TYR A 282 -12.66 -10.90 -18.93
CA TYR A 282 -11.31 -10.59 -19.38
C TYR A 282 -10.54 -11.88 -19.57
N ARG A 283 -9.79 -12.00 -20.65
CA ARG A 283 -8.57 -12.83 -20.59
C ARG A 283 -7.57 -12.12 -19.66
N ARG A 284 -6.68 -12.89 -19.03
CA ARG A 284 -5.69 -12.34 -18.09
C ARG A 284 -4.83 -11.23 -18.71
N ASP A 285 -4.49 -11.34 -20.00
CA ASP A 285 -3.73 -10.35 -20.78
C ASP A 285 -4.57 -9.12 -21.20
N GLU A 286 -5.88 -9.15 -21.01
CA GLU A 286 -6.79 -8.03 -21.30
C GLU A 286 -7.16 -7.23 -20.03
N LEU A 287 -6.73 -7.67 -18.85
CA LEU A 287 -6.99 -6.94 -17.62
C LEU A 287 -6.32 -5.56 -17.65
N PRO A 288 -7.01 -4.50 -17.19
CA PRO A 288 -6.42 -3.17 -17.09
C PRO A 288 -5.10 -3.19 -16.33
N GLU A 289 -4.05 -2.58 -16.90
CA GLU A 289 -2.71 -2.56 -16.29
C GLU A 289 -2.73 -1.97 -14.87
N ARG A 290 -3.56 -0.96 -14.62
CA ARG A 290 -3.78 -0.33 -13.30
C ARG A 290 -4.21 -1.30 -12.20
N PHE A 291 -4.68 -2.50 -12.54
CA PHE A 291 -5.04 -3.50 -11.54
C PHE A 291 -3.82 -4.20 -10.94
N HIS A 292 -2.68 -4.22 -11.63
CA HIS A 292 -1.50 -5.00 -11.22
C HIS A 292 -1.90 -6.43 -10.80
N TYR A 293 -2.68 -7.07 -11.68
CA TYR A 293 -3.38 -8.33 -11.39
C TYR A 293 -3.34 -9.30 -12.59
N SER A 294 -2.22 -9.37 -13.31
CA SER A 294 -2.13 -10.22 -14.52
C SER A 294 -0.88 -11.10 -14.58
N LYS A 295 0.19 -10.77 -13.86
CA LYS A 295 1.50 -11.41 -14.09
C LYS A 295 1.68 -12.79 -13.43
N LEU A 296 0.86 -13.14 -12.44
CA LEU A 296 1.09 -14.31 -11.58
C LEU A 296 0.34 -15.58 -12.04
N GLU A 297 0.79 -16.20 -13.14
CA GLU A 297 0.05 -17.25 -13.87
C GLU A 297 -0.28 -18.53 -13.09
N HIS A 298 0.49 -18.83 -12.04
CA HIS A 298 0.27 -20.04 -11.25
C HIS A 298 -0.81 -19.87 -10.17
N ARG A 299 -1.23 -18.63 -9.87
CA ARG A 299 -2.28 -18.28 -8.89
C ARG A 299 -3.44 -17.50 -9.50
N LEU A 300 -3.22 -16.86 -10.64
CA LEU A 300 -4.24 -16.17 -11.42
C LEU A 300 -4.70 -17.04 -12.58
N GLY A 301 -6.01 -17.16 -12.73
CA GLY A 301 -6.62 -17.87 -13.85
C GLY A 301 -6.41 -17.15 -15.18
N GLU A 302 -6.51 -17.90 -16.27
CA GLU A 302 -6.46 -17.35 -17.63
C GLU A 302 -7.63 -16.43 -17.95
N ILE A 303 -8.72 -16.54 -17.19
CA ILE A 303 -9.95 -15.79 -17.41
C ILE A 303 -10.41 -15.19 -16.08
N THR A 304 -10.75 -13.90 -16.08
CA THR A 304 -11.33 -13.20 -14.95
C THR A 304 -12.72 -12.71 -15.33
N VAL A 305 -13.72 -13.05 -14.51
CA VAL A 305 -15.09 -12.57 -14.66
C VAL A 305 -15.37 -11.54 -13.60
N LEU A 306 -15.73 -10.33 -14.02
CA LEU A 306 -16.04 -9.20 -13.16
C LEU A 306 -17.49 -8.75 -13.38
N PRO A 307 -18.33 -8.65 -12.35
CA PRO A 307 -19.66 -8.03 -12.46
C PRO A 307 -19.59 -6.58 -12.97
N ASN A 308 -20.49 -6.18 -13.88
CA ASN A 308 -20.53 -4.83 -14.44
C ASN A 308 -21.03 -3.76 -13.45
N SER A 309 -21.68 -4.22 -12.39
CA SER A 309 -22.09 -3.42 -11.23
C SER A 309 -21.61 -4.12 -9.96
N GLU A 310 -21.75 -3.51 -8.78
CA GLU A 310 -21.37 -4.09 -7.48
C GLU A 310 -22.30 -5.25 -7.04
N GLY A 311 -22.45 -6.26 -7.92
CA GLY A 311 -23.16 -7.52 -7.71
C GLY A 311 -22.20 -8.67 -7.41
N GLN A 312 -22.74 -9.87 -7.14
CA GLN A 312 -21.94 -11.04 -6.80
C GLN A 312 -22.10 -12.17 -7.80
N ILE A 313 -20.99 -12.86 -8.08
CA ILE A 313 -21.02 -14.13 -8.79
C ILE A 313 -21.20 -15.24 -7.76
N ILE A 314 -22.32 -15.96 -7.87
CA ILE A 314 -22.71 -17.04 -6.98
C ILE A 314 -22.67 -18.34 -7.77
N SER A 315 -21.91 -19.33 -7.28
CA SER A 315 -21.90 -20.68 -7.82
C SER A 315 -22.80 -21.59 -6.97
N ARG A 316 -23.08 -22.82 -7.42
CA ARG A 316 -23.86 -23.78 -6.63
C ARG A 316 -23.11 -24.28 -5.39
N ALA A 317 -21.79 -24.19 -5.40
CA ALA A 317 -20.93 -24.46 -4.25
C ALA A 317 -20.95 -23.32 -3.21
N THR A 318 -21.53 -22.15 -3.53
CA THR A 318 -21.66 -21.05 -2.59
C THR A 318 -22.57 -21.41 -1.42
N THR A 319 -22.04 -21.30 -0.21
CA THR A 319 -22.77 -21.64 1.01
C THR A 319 -23.93 -20.66 1.27
N LYS A 320 -24.93 -21.12 2.03
CA LYS A 320 -26.05 -20.25 2.44
C LYS A 320 -25.58 -18.98 3.16
N LYS A 321 -24.51 -19.10 3.95
CA LYS A 321 -23.90 -17.99 4.71
C LYS A 321 -23.32 -16.91 3.78
N VAL A 322 -22.69 -17.31 2.68
CA VAL A 322 -22.07 -16.37 1.73
C VAL A 322 -23.13 -15.63 0.91
N TYR A 323 -24.18 -16.31 0.43
CA TYR A 323 -25.23 -15.65 -0.35
C TYR A 323 -26.12 -14.72 0.49
N ASN A 324 -26.28 -14.98 1.78
CA ASN A 324 -27.12 -14.18 2.68
C ASN A 324 -26.43 -12.92 3.23
N LYS A 325 -25.17 -12.67 2.86
CA LYS A 325 -24.50 -11.42 3.22
C LYS A 325 -25.31 -10.25 2.69
N LYS A 326 -25.44 -9.19 3.49
CA LYS A 326 -26.12 -7.92 3.14
C LYS A 326 -25.14 -6.79 2.81
N GLY A 327 -23.85 -7.05 2.95
CA GLY A 327 -22.76 -6.22 2.44
C GLY A 327 -21.67 -7.12 1.91
N ASN A 328 -20.93 -6.67 0.91
CA ASN A 328 -19.73 -7.36 0.44
C ASN A 328 -18.72 -6.36 -0.15
N HIS A 329 -17.57 -6.87 -0.57
CA HIS A 329 -16.45 -6.10 -1.11
C HIS A 329 -15.64 -6.99 -2.08
N GLY A 330 -14.66 -6.41 -2.77
CA GLY A 330 -13.78 -7.12 -3.73
C GLY A 330 -13.87 -6.62 -5.17
N TRP A 331 -14.69 -5.61 -5.46
CA TRP A 331 -14.82 -5.02 -6.81
C TRP A 331 -13.65 -4.11 -7.18
N ASP A 332 -13.81 -3.40 -8.29
CA ASP A 332 -12.85 -2.42 -8.79
C ASP A 332 -12.47 -1.39 -7.72
N ASN A 333 -11.16 -1.20 -7.55
CA ASN A 333 -10.59 -0.34 -6.52
C ASN A 333 -10.74 1.17 -6.81
N THR A 334 -11.24 1.58 -7.99
CA THR A 334 -11.56 2.99 -8.28
C THR A 334 -12.99 3.38 -7.89
N LEU A 335 -13.82 2.43 -7.47
CA LEU A 335 -15.17 2.74 -7.04
C LEU A 335 -15.11 3.59 -5.75
N ALA A 336 -15.96 4.61 -5.66
CA ALA A 336 -16.02 5.49 -4.48
C ALA A 336 -16.40 4.72 -3.21
N THR A 337 -17.26 3.71 -3.37
CA THR A 337 -17.67 2.73 -2.36
C THR A 337 -16.53 1.81 -1.95
N MET A 338 -15.43 1.76 -2.72
CA MET A 338 -14.25 0.94 -2.47
C MET A 338 -13.07 1.75 -1.88
N GLN A 339 -13.23 3.05 -1.58
CA GLN A 339 -12.20 3.86 -0.89
C GLN A 339 -12.21 3.69 0.65
N ALA A 340 -11.05 3.35 1.21
CA ALA A 340 -10.83 3.14 2.64
C ALA A 340 -10.50 4.44 3.40
N ILE A 341 -10.62 4.43 4.73
CA ILE A 341 -10.10 5.54 5.56
C ILE A 341 -8.57 5.52 5.62
N PHE A 342 -7.98 6.72 5.71
CA PHE A 342 -6.63 6.94 6.21
C PHE A 342 -6.58 8.24 7.00
N MET A 343 -6.06 8.16 8.22
CA MET A 343 -5.75 9.32 9.05
C MET A 343 -4.58 9.00 9.97
N ALA A 344 -3.77 10.00 10.27
CA ALA A 344 -2.58 9.82 11.09
C ALA A 344 -2.34 11.02 12.00
N ARG A 345 -1.86 10.79 13.22
CA ARG A 345 -1.50 11.84 14.18
C ARG A 345 -0.28 11.40 14.99
N GLY A 346 0.60 12.33 15.31
CA GLY A 346 1.78 12.04 16.12
C GLY A 346 2.88 13.08 15.98
N PRO A 347 4.03 12.88 16.66
CA PRO A 347 5.16 13.80 16.61
C PRO A 347 5.76 13.94 15.20
N SER A 348 5.77 12.88 14.39
CA SER A 348 6.35 12.90 13.04
C SER A 348 5.43 13.56 12.00
N PHE A 349 4.12 13.53 12.23
CA PHE A 349 3.12 13.99 11.26
C PHE A 349 2.87 15.50 11.33
N ASN A 350 2.63 16.12 10.17
CA ASN A 350 2.09 17.47 10.09
C ASN A 350 0.71 17.53 10.78
N LYS A 351 0.35 18.72 11.25
CA LYS A 351 -0.95 18.97 11.87
C LYS A 351 -1.88 19.62 10.85
N ASN A 352 -3.16 19.28 10.92
CA ASN A 352 -4.22 19.86 10.09
C ASN A 352 -3.97 19.76 8.58
N VAL A 353 -3.33 18.69 8.11
CA VAL A 353 -3.06 18.47 6.69
C VAL A 353 -4.12 17.58 6.07
N SER A 354 -4.60 17.98 4.91
CA SER A 354 -5.47 17.18 4.06
C SER A 354 -4.74 16.91 2.75
N ILE A 355 -4.39 15.65 2.51
CA ILE A 355 -3.96 15.21 1.18
C ILE A 355 -5.18 14.74 0.39
N ASP A 356 -5.06 14.69 -0.93
CA ASP A 356 -6.17 14.30 -1.79
C ASP A 356 -6.56 12.82 -1.58
N SER A 357 -5.62 11.93 -1.89
CA SER A 357 -5.73 10.48 -1.75
C SER A 357 -4.33 9.87 -1.59
N LEU A 358 -4.23 8.57 -1.30
CA LEU A 358 -3.00 7.78 -1.38
C LEU A 358 -3.33 6.33 -1.73
N ASN A 359 -2.36 5.54 -2.16
CA ASN A 359 -2.54 4.11 -2.36
C ASN A 359 -2.16 3.36 -1.08
N ASN A 360 -2.83 2.25 -0.79
CA ASN A 360 -2.54 1.46 0.41
C ASN A 360 -1.11 0.85 0.43
N VAL A 361 -0.48 0.66 -0.73
CA VAL A 361 0.94 0.26 -0.85
C VAL A 361 1.89 1.34 -0.31
N ASP A 362 1.47 2.61 -0.25
CA ASP A 362 2.28 3.71 0.27
C ASP A 362 2.48 3.61 1.81
N ILE A 363 1.60 2.87 2.50
CA ILE A 363 1.63 2.72 3.97
C ILE A 363 2.94 2.06 4.45
N TYR A 364 3.47 1.12 3.68
CA TYR A 364 4.75 0.48 3.98
C TYR A 364 5.89 1.50 4.06
N HIS A 365 5.98 2.39 3.08
CA HIS A 365 7.02 3.43 3.03
C HIS A 365 6.84 4.48 4.10
N ILE A 366 5.59 4.85 4.42
CA ILE A 366 5.25 5.73 5.56
C ILE A 366 5.75 5.10 6.87
N ALA A 367 5.51 3.82 7.09
CA ALA A 367 5.97 3.11 8.28
C ALA A 367 7.50 3.03 8.34
N CYS A 368 8.16 2.70 7.23
CA CYS A 368 9.63 2.71 7.11
C CYS A 368 10.22 4.09 7.44
N HIS A 369 9.62 5.16 6.90
CA HIS A 369 10.08 6.53 7.15
C HIS A 369 10.02 6.90 8.63
N ILE A 370 8.90 6.57 9.31
CA ILE A 370 8.73 6.84 10.74
C ILE A 370 9.77 6.06 11.54
N LEU A 371 9.91 4.76 11.27
CA LEU A 371 10.79 3.86 12.02
C LEU A 371 12.28 3.97 11.61
N LYS A 372 12.63 4.86 10.68
CA LYS A 372 13.99 5.01 10.11
C LYS A 372 14.55 3.70 9.56
N LEU A 373 13.69 2.95 8.87
CA LEU A 373 14.04 1.69 8.20
C LEU A 373 14.39 1.94 6.75
N ASN A 374 15.37 1.21 6.23
CA ASN A 374 15.55 1.05 4.80
C ASN A 374 14.41 0.15 4.27
N PRO A 375 13.59 0.63 3.32
CA PRO A 375 12.54 -0.19 2.73
C PRO A 375 13.12 -1.40 2.00
N ASN A 376 12.36 -2.49 1.92
CA ASN A 376 12.65 -3.60 1.04
C ASN A 376 12.77 -3.10 -0.41
N PRO A 377 13.88 -3.38 -1.13
CA PRO A 377 14.07 -2.92 -2.50
C PRO A 377 13.05 -3.49 -3.50
N HIS A 378 12.34 -4.56 -3.14
CA HIS A 378 11.26 -5.14 -3.95
C HIS A 378 9.88 -4.57 -3.64
N ALA A 379 9.73 -3.76 -2.59
CA ALA A 379 8.49 -3.03 -2.39
C ALA A 379 8.24 -2.12 -3.60
N THR A 380 7.00 -2.07 -4.08
CA THR A 380 6.62 -1.08 -5.09
C THR A 380 7.04 0.28 -4.56
N ALA A 381 7.81 1.05 -5.33
CA ALA A 381 8.08 2.44 -4.97
C ALA A 381 6.73 3.17 -4.99
N GLY A 382 6.09 3.24 -3.83
CA GLY A 382 4.89 4.04 -3.63
C GLY A 382 5.17 5.48 -4.02
N SER A 383 4.13 6.30 -4.13
CA SER A 383 4.33 7.69 -4.52
C SER A 383 5.01 8.44 -3.36
N ILE A 384 6.34 8.47 -3.36
CA ILE A 384 7.22 9.21 -2.44
C ILE A 384 6.80 10.69 -2.33
N VAL A 385 6.06 11.18 -3.34
CA VAL A 385 5.44 12.50 -3.40
C VAL A 385 4.71 12.87 -2.11
N TYR A 386 4.04 11.94 -1.43
CA TYR A 386 3.28 12.27 -0.22
C TYR A 386 4.14 12.51 1.02
N LEU A 387 5.38 11.98 1.08
CA LEU A 387 6.21 12.06 2.28
C LEU A 387 6.45 13.51 2.72
N THR A 388 6.61 14.43 1.76
CA THR A 388 6.81 15.86 2.03
C THR A 388 5.58 16.55 2.62
N SER A 389 4.39 16.14 2.18
CA SER A 389 3.12 16.69 2.67
C SER A 389 2.68 16.11 4.02
N ILE A 390 2.97 14.83 4.27
CA ILE A 390 2.51 14.09 5.44
C ILE A 390 3.39 14.37 6.67
N PHE A 391 4.71 14.50 6.49
CA PHE A 391 5.66 14.60 7.59
C PHE A 391 6.13 16.03 7.85
N ARG A 392 6.43 16.31 9.12
CA ARG A 392 7.12 17.56 9.49
C ARG A 392 8.53 17.53 8.91
N THR A 393 8.88 18.53 8.12
CA THR A 393 10.28 18.80 7.78
C THR A 393 11.05 19.16 9.04
N ILE A 394 12.26 18.63 9.19
CA ILE A 394 13.16 18.87 10.35
C ILE A 394 13.44 20.37 10.56
N GLU A 395 13.32 21.19 9.51
CA GLU A 395 13.51 22.64 9.56
C GLU A 395 12.50 23.39 10.46
N ASN A 396 11.34 22.81 10.76
CA ASN A 396 10.33 23.47 11.60
C ASN A 396 10.51 23.25 13.11
N MET A 397 11.50 22.48 13.55
CA MET A 397 11.80 22.31 14.98
C MET A 397 12.77 23.37 15.54
N THR A 398 13.46 24.13 14.69
CA THR A 398 14.38 25.21 15.08
C THR A 398 13.82 26.61 14.84
N ALA A 399 12.68 26.75 14.16
CA ALA A 399 12.10 28.02 13.75
C ALA A 399 11.25 28.73 14.84
N SER A 400 11.57 28.57 16.13
CA SER A 400 11.08 29.49 17.18
C SER A 400 12.02 30.66 17.47
N SER A 401 13.12 30.80 16.72
CA SER A 401 13.86 32.05 16.64
C SER A 401 14.25 32.37 15.20
N THR A 402 13.76 33.53 14.75
CA THR A 402 14.07 34.26 13.51
C THR A 402 13.52 33.69 12.19
N SER A 403 12.46 34.35 11.71
CA SER A 403 11.86 34.20 10.39
C SER A 403 12.78 34.65 9.27
N THR A 404 13.07 33.76 8.32
CA THR A 404 13.29 34.15 6.91
C THR A 404 12.83 32.99 6.02
N SER A 405 11.89 33.27 5.13
CA SER A 405 11.29 32.30 4.21
C SER A 405 12.28 31.86 3.14
N ILE A 406 12.51 30.56 3.00
CA ILE A 406 13.35 29.96 1.95
C ILE A 406 12.43 29.29 0.93
N SER A 407 12.52 29.69 -0.34
CA SER A 407 11.85 29.05 -1.48
C SER A 407 12.91 28.40 -2.36
N SER A 408 12.90 27.08 -2.50
CA SER A 408 13.74 26.36 -3.46
C SER A 408 12.89 25.93 -4.66
N THR A 409 13.34 26.28 -5.86
CA THR A 409 12.74 25.84 -7.13
C THR A 409 13.72 24.89 -7.81
N ILE A 410 13.30 23.66 -8.08
CA ILE A 410 14.07 22.71 -8.90
C ILE A 410 13.59 22.87 -10.35
N ALA A 411 14.48 23.30 -11.24
CA ALA A 411 14.21 23.36 -12.69
C ALA A 411 15.09 22.33 -13.39
N THR A 412 14.47 21.38 -14.09
CA THR A 412 15.17 20.35 -14.85
C THR A 412 15.19 20.74 -16.32
N PHE A 413 16.38 20.88 -16.91
CA PHE A 413 16.55 21.09 -18.35
C PHE A 413 17.27 19.88 -18.97
N THR A 414 16.76 19.39 -20.10
CA THR A 414 17.41 18.36 -20.92
C THR A 414 17.84 19.00 -22.24
N THR A 415 19.12 18.90 -22.58
CA THR A 415 19.64 19.27 -23.90
C THR A 415 20.20 18.03 -24.57
N THR A 416 19.63 17.64 -25.70
CA THR A 416 20.19 16.64 -26.60
C THR A 416 21.09 17.35 -27.60
N MET A 417 22.40 17.07 -27.57
CA MET A 417 23.27 17.36 -28.72
C MET A 417 23.41 16.11 -29.58
N ASN A 418 23.35 16.29 -30.89
CA ASN A 418 23.59 15.22 -31.87
C ASN A 418 25.05 14.75 -31.78
N ASP A 419 25.21 13.46 -32.05
CA ASP A 419 26.43 12.66 -32.23
C ASP A 419 27.12 12.09 -30.96
N ALA A 420 26.88 10.78 -30.77
CA ALA A 420 27.64 9.74 -30.08
C ALA A 420 28.01 9.87 -28.58
N SER A 421 27.67 10.94 -27.87
CA SER A 421 27.80 10.97 -26.39
C SER A 421 26.67 11.78 -25.75
N CYS A 422 25.73 11.09 -25.07
CA CYS A 422 24.72 11.75 -24.26
C CYS A 422 25.35 12.25 -22.96
N LEU A 423 25.19 13.54 -22.70
CA LEU A 423 25.69 14.26 -21.55
C LEU A 423 24.46 14.77 -20.80
N TYR A 424 24.16 14.21 -19.63
CA TYR A 424 23.06 14.71 -18.80
C TYR A 424 23.63 15.67 -17.78
N SER A 425 23.35 16.96 -17.92
CA SER A 425 23.72 17.97 -16.93
C SER A 425 22.49 18.40 -16.14
N ILE A 426 22.47 18.11 -14.83
CA ILE A 426 21.44 18.57 -13.90
C ILE A 426 21.99 19.79 -13.17
N TYR A 427 21.27 20.91 -13.22
CA TYR A 427 21.60 22.12 -12.48
C TYR A 427 20.82 22.13 -11.17
N VAL A 428 21.53 22.15 -10.04
CA VAL A 428 20.93 22.29 -8.71
C VAL A 428 21.22 23.69 -8.19
N LEU A 429 20.15 24.47 -8.04
CA LEU A 429 20.19 25.82 -7.47
C LEU A 429 19.94 25.73 -5.96
N THR A 430 20.87 26.25 -5.17
CA THR A 430 20.70 26.48 -3.74
C THR A 430 20.82 27.98 -3.45
N GLU A 431 20.44 28.43 -2.25
CA GLU A 431 20.45 29.87 -1.91
C GLU A 431 21.81 30.58 -2.06
N LYS A 432 22.92 29.83 -2.14
CA LYS A 432 24.28 30.40 -2.20
C LYS A 432 25.13 29.92 -3.36
N LYS A 433 24.80 28.77 -3.96
CA LYS A 433 25.68 28.05 -4.90
C LYS A 433 24.88 27.41 -6.04
N ILE A 434 25.50 27.36 -7.21
CA ILE A 434 25.03 26.61 -8.37
C ILE A 434 25.95 25.40 -8.56
N PHE A 435 25.35 24.21 -8.60
CA PHE A 435 26.04 22.96 -8.89
C PHE A 435 25.60 22.43 -10.25
N ILE A 436 26.54 21.96 -11.07
CA ILE A 436 26.22 21.04 -12.16
C ILE A 436 26.60 19.63 -11.74
N ILE A 437 25.67 18.72 -11.92
CA ILE A 437 25.92 17.29 -11.89
C ILE A 437 25.94 16.84 -13.34
N SER A 438 27.12 16.49 -13.85
CA SER A 438 27.25 15.93 -15.20
C SER A 438 27.40 14.42 -15.12
N LEU A 439 26.49 13.72 -15.80
CA LEU A 439 26.53 12.28 -16.03
C LEU A 439 27.04 12.04 -17.46
N TYR A 440 28.18 11.36 -17.57
CA TYR A 440 28.72 10.92 -18.85
C TYR A 440 28.60 9.40 -18.98
N ARG A 441 28.28 8.94 -20.18
CA ARG A 441 28.38 7.53 -20.56
C ARG A 441 29.72 7.31 -21.24
N VAL A 442 30.62 6.54 -20.62
CA VAL A 442 31.91 6.18 -21.23
C VAL A 442 31.72 4.97 -22.12
N LEU A 443 31.83 5.15 -23.45
CA LEU A 443 31.95 4.03 -24.38
C LEU A 443 33.43 3.71 -24.56
N HIS A 444 33.91 2.63 -23.94
CA HIS A 444 35.24 2.09 -24.27
C HIS A 444 35.18 1.41 -25.64
N SER A 445 35.70 2.06 -26.69
CA SER A 445 35.98 1.40 -27.96
C SER A 445 37.45 0.99 -28.02
N THR A 446 37.76 -0.27 -27.71
CA THR A 446 39.09 -0.83 -27.96
C THR A 446 39.16 -1.27 -29.42
N VAL A 447 39.86 -0.52 -30.27
CA VAL A 447 40.17 -0.94 -31.65
C VAL A 447 41.31 -1.97 -31.59
N LEU A 448 40.99 -3.26 -31.64
CA LEU A 448 41.99 -4.30 -31.90
C LEU A 448 42.02 -4.61 -33.41
N ARG A 449 43.14 -4.26 -34.06
CA ARG A 449 43.46 -4.73 -35.41
C ARG A 449 44.23 -6.06 -35.36
N ASN A 450 43.67 -7.00 -36.11
CA ASN A 450 44.30 -8.06 -36.91
C ASN A 450 44.53 -9.49 -36.38
N SER A 451 44.15 -10.37 -37.32
CA SER A 451 44.58 -11.73 -37.66
C SER A 451 44.13 -12.92 -36.80
N ASP A 452 43.21 -13.66 -37.42
CA ASP A 452 42.98 -15.11 -37.36
C ASP A 452 42.21 -15.75 -36.18
N ARG A 453 41.09 -16.38 -36.58
CA ARG A 453 40.31 -17.50 -35.99
C ARG A 453 39.27 -17.22 -34.88
N SER A 454 38.00 -17.24 -35.30
CA SER A 454 36.78 -17.76 -34.61
C SER A 454 36.34 -17.14 -33.26
N PRO A 455 35.03 -17.24 -32.87
CA PRO A 455 34.35 -16.18 -32.12
C PRO A 455 34.49 -16.31 -30.59
N LEU A 456 34.69 -15.19 -29.91
CA LEU A 456 34.51 -15.06 -28.46
C LEU A 456 33.39 -14.06 -28.17
N VAL A 457 32.46 -14.51 -27.34
CA VAL A 457 31.41 -13.70 -26.70
C VAL A 457 32.09 -12.87 -25.61
N GLU A 458 31.86 -11.55 -25.57
CA GLU A 458 32.30 -10.71 -24.45
C GLU A 458 31.19 -9.76 -24.01
N ASN A 459 30.92 -9.77 -22.69
CA ASN A 459 29.97 -8.92 -21.99
C ASN A 459 30.44 -7.45 -22.03
N GLN A 460 29.52 -6.52 -22.29
CA GLN A 460 29.73 -5.08 -22.05
C GLN A 460 29.21 -4.72 -20.66
N ASP A 461 30.09 -4.34 -19.74
CA ASP A 461 29.71 -3.64 -18.51
C ASP A 461 29.40 -2.17 -18.82
N ASN A 462 28.30 -1.64 -18.27
CA ASN A 462 27.89 -0.25 -18.39
C ASN A 462 28.17 0.48 -17.06
N ASP A 463 29.30 1.19 -16.97
CA ASP A 463 29.58 2.08 -15.82
C ASP A 463 29.23 3.54 -16.14
N PHE A 464 28.65 4.23 -15.15
CA PHE A 464 28.38 5.67 -15.16
C PHE A 464 29.25 6.35 -14.08
N GLU A 465 30.05 7.33 -14.47
CA GLU A 465 30.75 8.21 -13.51
C GLU A 465 29.92 9.47 -13.24
N VAL A 466 29.85 9.86 -11.96
CA VAL A 466 29.17 11.08 -11.49
C VAL A 466 30.22 12.05 -10.96
N ASN A 467 30.33 13.21 -11.59
CA ASN A 467 31.19 14.30 -11.11
C ASN A 467 30.36 15.48 -10.58
N PHE A 468 30.79 16.01 -9.43
CA PHE A 468 30.24 17.22 -8.82
C PHE A 468 31.20 18.38 -9.02
N VAL A 469 30.76 19.44 -9.68
CA VAL A 469 31.55 20.67 -9.86
C VAL A 469 30.73 21.87 -9.40
N GLU A 470 31.29 22.62 -8.44
CA GLU A 470 30.78 23.94 -8.04
C GLU A 470 31.25 24.97 -9.07
N ILE A 471 30.32 25.77 -9.61
CA ILE A 471 30.62 26.61 -10.78
C ILE A 471 30.65 28.09 -10.46
N ALA A 472 29.84 28.54 -9.50
CA ALA A 472 29.83 29.94 -9.08
C ALA A 472 29.16 30.12 -7.71
N THR A 473 29.58 31.18 -7.02
CA THR A 473 28.84 31.77 -5.90
C THR A 473 28.00 32.94 -6.42
N ILE A 474 26.75 33.08 -5.99
CA ILE A 474 25.74 33.98 -6.60
C ILE A 474 26.13 35.47 -6.63
N HIS A 475 27.13 35.90 -5.85
CA HIS A 475 27.61 37.29 -5.87
C HIS A 475 28.35 37.72 -7.15
N GLU A 476 28.61 36.82 -8.11
CA GLU A 476 29.34 37.16 -9.35
C GLU A 476 28.45 37.32 -10.61
N LEU A 477 27.12 37.24 -10.49
CA LEU A 477 26.22 37.26 -11.66
C LEU A 477 25.42 38.57 -11.79
N ASN A 478 25.69 39.33 -12.85
CA ASN A 478 24.81 40.42 -13.30
C ASN A 478 23.59 39.84 -14.05
N LEU A 479 22.45 39.76 -13.38
CA LEU A 479 21.16 39.32 -13.94
C LEU A 479 20.57 40.37 -14.90
N ILE A 480 20.42 40.03 -16.18
CA ILE A 480 19.79 40.90 -17.19
C ILE A 480 18.35 40.41 -17.45
N SER A 481 17.43 40.86 -16.60
CA SER A 481 15.95 40.85 -16.74
C SER A 481 15.20 39.51 -16.90
N MET A 482 14.02 39.44 -16.28
CA MET A 482 12.98 38.43 -16.51
C MET A 482 11.98 38.95 -17.56
N TYR A 483 11.63 38.13 -18.57
CA TYR A 483 10.50 38.41 -19.45
C TYR A 483 9.45 37.30 -19.37
N ASN A 484 8.19 37.72 -19.48
CA ASN A 484 6.96 37.01 -19.13
C ASN A 484 6.86 35.53 -19.57
N GLY A 485 6.50 34.68 -18.60
CA GLY A 485 5.58 33.54 -18.81
C GLY A 485 6.18 32.19 -19.20
N THR A 486 7.44 32.11 -19.60
CA THR A 486 8.14 30.83 -19.79
C THR A 486 9.58 31.00 -19.31
N GLY A 487 9.94 30.34 -18.19
CA GLY A 487 11.24 30.54 -17.54
C GLY A 487 12.40 30.12 -18.43
N VAL A 488 13.03 31.09 -19.10
CA VAL A 488 14.30 30.93 -19.81
C VAL A 488 15.27 31.97 -19.27
N VAL A 489 16.40 31.52 -18.73
CA VAL A 489 17.51 32.38 -18.27
C VAL A 489 18.62 32.29 -19.31
N PHE A 490 19.02 33.43 -19.88
CA PHE A 490 20.22 33.50 -20.72
C PHE A 490 21.43 33.87 -19.86
N ILE A 491 22.45 33.01 -19.84
CA ILE A 491 23.76 33.33 -19.26
C ILE A 491 24.69 33.73 -20.41
N ARG A 492 25.24 34.95 -20.36
CA ARG A 492 26.25 35.41 -21.32
C ARG A 492 27.61 34.88 -20.88
N ASN A 493 28.12 33.83 -21.54
CA ASN A 493 29.51 33.42 -21.39
C ASN A 493 30.43 34.49 -21.98
N SER A 494 31.22 35.16 -21.13
CA SER A 494 32.47 35.78 -21.55
C SER A 494 33.60 34.77 -21.30
N ILE A 495 34.11 34.26 -22.41
CA ILE A 495 35.21 33.30 -22.59
C ILE A 495 36.53 33.85 -21.99
N PHE A 496 37.27 33.03 -21.25
CA PHE A 496 38.61 32.52 -21.61
C PHE A 496 39.01 31.32 -20.74
#